data_AF-A0A093Z4I4-F1
#
_entry.id   AF-A0A093Z4I4-F1
#
_cell.length_a   1.000
_cell.length_b   1.000
_cell.length_c   1.000
_cell.angle_alpha   90.00
_cell.angle_beta   90.00
_cell.angle_gamma   90.00
#
_symmetry.space_group_name_H-M   'P 1'
#
loop_
_entity.id
_entity.type
_entity.pdbx_description
1 polymer ?
#
loop_
_entity_poly.entity_id
_entity_poly.type
_entity_poly.pdbx_seq_one_letter_code
_entity_poly.pdbx_strand_id
1 'polypeptide(L)'
;MEFWFHLGHFVTLRLHDNDPGSAKEVDETLAALRSLLDGRENRDVLYSIAIVRAIGQRVSEYVESEAPLHLDEQDTRSKLMVAKRFVRDEGNGAGTTNVIRRFCELASRPWNP
;
A
#
# COMPACT_ATOMS: atom_id res chain seq x y z
N MET A 1 -5.88 -3.14 -18.97
CA MET A 1 -7.18 -3.31 -18.28
C MET A 1 -7.04 -4.17 -17.03
N GLU A 2 -6.18 -5.19 -17.04
CA GLU A 2 -5.94 -6.13 -15.93
C GLU A 2 -5.64 -5.46 -14.58
N PHE A 3 -4.82 -4.40 -14.56
CA PHE A 3 -4.55 -3.66 -13.32
C PHE A 3 -5.83 -3.19 -12.62
N TRP A 4 -6.76 -2.59 -13.38
CA TRP A 4 -8.02 -2.09 -12.84
C TRP A 4 -8.96 -3.21 -12.40
N PHE A 5 -8.90 -4.36 -13.08
CA PHE A 5 -9.63 -5.56 -12.67
C PHE A 5 -9.14 -6.08 -11.31
N HIS A 6 -7.83 -6.25 -11.14
CA HIS A 6 -7.25 -6.69 -9.87
C HIS A 6 -7.46 -5.66 -8.75
N LEU A 7 -7.40 -4.36 -9.06
CA LEU A 7 -7.66 -3.32 -8.06
C LEU A 7 -9.14 -3.32 -7.64
N GLY A 8 -10.05 -3.49 -8.60
CA GLY A 8 -11.48 -3.65 -8.34
C GLY A 8 -11.79 -4.89 -7.51
N HIS A 9 -11.11 -6.00 -7.79
CA HIS A 9 -11.19 -7.22 -7.00
C HIS A 9 -10.72 -6.97 -5.56
N PHE A 10 -9.52 -6.40 -5.40
CA PHE A 10 -8.91 -6.11 -4.10
C PHE A 10 -9.85 -5.35 -3.16
N VAL A 11 -10.57 -4.33 -3.66
CA VAL A 11 -11.45 -3.51 -2.81
C VAL A 11 -12.69 -4.26 -2.31
N THR A 12 -13.03 -5.42 -2.90
CA THR A 12 -14.12 -6.29 -2.44
C THR A 12 -13.67 -7.32 -1.40
N LEU A 13 -12.35 -7.50 -1.23
CA LEU A 13 -11.79 -8.48 -0.29
C LEU A 13 -11.98 -8.04 1.17
N ARG A 14 -12.26 -9.02 2.03
CA ARG A 14 -12.39 -8.82 3.48
C ARG A 14 -11.04 -8.95 4.17
N LEU A 15 -10.30 -7.85 4.21
CA LEU A 15 -8.92 -7.78 4.69
C LEU A 15 -8.72 -8.17 6.17
N HIS A 16 -9.79 -8.13 6.97
CA HIS A 16 -9.76 -8.29 8.43
C HIS A 16 -10.50 -9.53 8.92
N ASP A 17 -11.03 -10.36 8.03
CA ASP A 17 -11.56 -11.65 8.43
C ASP A 17 -10.36 -12.56 8.72
N ASN A 18 -10.33 -13.19 9.90
CA ASN A 18 -9.29 -14.16 10.31
C ASN A 18 -9.37 -15.49 9.52
N ASP A 19 -10.03 -15.48 8.37
CA ASP A 19 -10.13 -16.61 7.46
C ASP A 19 -8.84 -16.75 6.64
N PRO A 20 -8.11 -17.88 6.76
CA PRO A 20 -6.90 -18.14 5.97
C PRO A 20 -7.12 -18.06 4.45
N GLY A 21 -8.33 -18.37 3.97
CA GLY A 21 -8.67 -18.25 2.55
C GLY A 21 -8.61 -16.80 2.06
N SER A 22 -9.17 -15.88 2.84
CA SER A 22 -9.16 -14.44 2.56
C SER A 22 -7.74 -13.87 2.54
N ALA A 23 -6.87 -14.30 3.46
CA ALA A 23 -5.49 -13.84 3.50
C ALA A 23 -4.69 -14.22 2.24
N LYS A 24 -4.84 -15.47 1.78
CA LYS A 24 -4.18 -15.94 0.55
C LYS A 24 -4.64 -15.16 -0.68
N GLU A 25 -5.95 -14.93 -0.81
CA GLU A 25 -6.53 -14.20 -1.95
C GLU A 25 -6.06 -12.73 -2.00
N VAL A 26 -5.88 -12.10 -0.83
CA VAL A 26 -5.28 -10.76 -0.72
C VAL A 26 -3.85 -10.75 -1.23
N ASP A 27 -3.02 -11.70 -0.79
CA ASP A 27 -1.61 -11.78 -1.18
C ASP A 27 -1.45 -12.03 -2.69
N GLU A 28 -2.25 -12.95 -3.25
CA GLU A 28 -2.28 -13.22 -4.70
C GLU A 28 -2.72 -11.99 -5.51
N THR A 29 -3.75 -11.28 -5.03
CA THR A 29 -4.23 -10.06 -5.69
C THR A 29 -3.18 -8.94 -5.66
N LEU A 30 -2.49 -8.75 -4.53
CA LEU A 30 -1.41 -7.77 -4.40
C LEU A 30 -0.20 -8.14 -5.28
N ALA A 31 0.15 -9.42 -5.37
CA ALA A 31 1.21 -9.89 -6.28
C ALA A 31 0.87 -9.59 -7.74
N ALA A 32 -0.38 -9.82 -8.16
CA ALA A 32 -0.85 -9.48 -9.50
C ALA A 32 -0.83 -7.95 -9.76
N LEU A 33 -1.20 -7.12 -8.79
CA LEU A 33 -1.08 -5.67 -8.92
C LEU A 33 0.38 -5.23 -9.08
N ARG A 34 1.30 -5.83 -8.32
CA ARG A 34 2.73 -5.49 -8.32
C ARG A 34 3.41 -5.78 -9.66
N SER A 35 3.00 -6.82 -10.37
CA SER A 35 3.53 -7.16 -11.69
C SER A 35 3.02 -6.25 -12.80
N LEU A 36 1.96 -5.46 -12.53
CA LEU A 36 1.28 -4.60 -13.50
C LEU A 36 1.54 -3.10 -13.26
N LEU A 37 2.57 -2.72 -12.50
CA LEU A 37 2.86 -1.30 -12.25
C LEU A 37 3.38 -0.57 -13.50
N ASP A 38 4.19 -1.25 -14.32
CA ASP A 38 4.72 -0.76 -15.60
C ASP A 38 5.37 0.64 -15.54
N GLY A 39 5.93 1.02 -14.38
CA GLY A 39 6.52 2.35 -14.16
C GLY A 39 5.53 3.51 -14.23
N ARG A 40 4.23 3.25 -14.04
CA ARG A 40 3.19 4.27 -14.03
C ARG A 40 2.93 4.73 -12.62
N GLU A 41 3.29 5.98 -12.35
CA GLU A 41 3.14 6.64 -11.03
C GLU A 41 1.75 6.44 -10.40
N ASN A 42 0.67 6.60 -11.18
CA ASN A 42 -0.68 6.41 -10.66
C ASN A 42 -0.96 4.97 -10.19
N ARG A 43 -0.32 3.97 -10.80
CA ARG A 43 -0.41 2.58 -10.36
C ARG A 43 0.46 2.34 -9.13
N ASP A 44 1.65 2.93 -9.08
CA ASP A 44 2.55 2.86 -7.91
C ASP A 44 1.85 3.42 -6.66
N VAL A 45 1.15 4.55 -6.80
CA VAL A 45 0.35 5.18 -5.74
C VAL A 45 -0.80 4.28 -5.28
N LEU A 46 -1.61 3.78 -6.21
CA LEU A 46 -2.77 2.95 -5.86
C LEU A 46 -2.35 1.62 -5.23
N TYR A 47 -1.28 1.00 -5.75
CA TYR A 47 -0.71 -0.20 -5.16
C TYR A 47 -0.14 0.04 -3.76
N SER A 48 0.58 1.14 -3.55
CA SER A 48 1.11 1.49 -2.22
C SER A 48 -0.03 1.70 -1.22
N ILE A 49 -1.12 2.36 -1.61
CA ILE A 49 -2.31 2.51 -0.76
C ILE A 49 -2.95 1.14 -0.45
N ALA A 50 -3.02 0.23 -1.43
CA ALA A 50 -3.53 -1.12 -1.24
C ALA A 50 -2.69 -1.91 -0.23
N ILE A 51 -1.35 -1.81 -0.31
CA ILE A 51 -0.42 -2.42 0.65
C ILE A 51 -0.68 -1.90 2.07
N VAL A 52 -0.79 -0.58 2.24
CA VAL A 52 -1.07 0.01 3.56
C VAL A 52 -2.41 -0.46 4.11
N ARG A 53 -3.44 -0.58 3.27
CA ARG A 53 -4.77 -1.05 3.69
C ARG A 53 -4.77 -2.52 4.09
N ALA A 54 -4.07 -3.38 3.34
CA ALA A 54 -4.00 -4.82 3.60
C ALA A 54 -3.22 -5.14 4.88
N ILE A 55 -2.13 -4.43 5.13
CA ILE A 55 -1.18 -4.74 6.20
C ILE A 55 -1.39 -3.88 7.45
N GLY A 56 -1.78 -2.61 7.28
CA GLY A 56 -1.68 -1.59 8.31
C GLY A 56 -2.47 -1.84 9.58
N GLN A 57 -3.53 -2.64 9.53
CA GLN A 57 -4.33 -3.03 10.71
C GLN A 57 -3.73 -4.20 11.49
N ARG A 58 -2.83 -4.98 10.87
CA ARG A 58 -2.19 -6.16 11.48
C ARG A 58 -0.87 -5.82 12.19
N VAL A 59 -0.32 -4.64 11.94
CA VAL A 59 0.92 -4.16 12.55
C VAL A 59 0.53 -3.17 13.65
N SER A 60 0.70 -3.59 14.92
CA SER A 60 0.51 -2.74 16.09
C SER A 60 1.35 -1.46 15.97
N GLU A 61 0.83 -0.38 16.55
CA GLU A 61 1.27 1.02 16.45
C GLU A 61 2.76 1.22 16.11
N TYR A 62 2.98 1.94 15.02
CA TYR A 62 4.27 2.33 14.50
C TYR A 62 4.92 3.40 15.38
N VAL A 63 6.21 3.22 15.69
CA VAL A 63 7.11 4.30 16.12
C VAL A 63 8.16 4.49 15.02
N GLU A 64 8.28 5.72 14.50
CA GLU A 64 9.21 6.09 13.42
C GLU A 64 10.68 5.79 13.75
N SER A 65 11.02 5.69 15.03
CA SER A 65 12.34 5.30 15.53
C SER A 65 12.69 3.82 15.35
N GLU A 66 11.73 2.96 14.97
CA GLU A 66 11.95 1.51 14.80
C GLU A 66 12.09 1.09 13.32
N ALA A 67 12.43 2.02 12.42
CA ALA A 67 12.73 1.67 11.04
C ALA A 67 13.95 0.72 10.99
N PRO A 68 13.81 -0.51 10.46
CA PRO A 68 14.92 -1.43 10.29
C PRO A 68 16.03 -0.82 9.44
N LEU A 69 17.28 -1.04 9.84
CA LEU A 69 18.48 -0.64 9.10
C LEU A 69 18.57 -1.33 7.72
N HIS A 70 17.85 -2.44 7.53
CA HIS A 70 17.75 -3.16 6.27
C HIS A 70 16.29 -3.50 5.97
N LEU A 71 15.80 -3.07 4.81
CA LEU A 71 14.45 -3.36 4.34
C LEU A 71 14.48 -4.71 3.60
N ASP A 72 13.95 -5.74 4.22
CA ASP A 72 13.76 -7.05 3.57
C ASP A 72 12.44 -7.01 2.77
N GLU A 73 12.49 -7.32 1.47
CA GLU A 73 11.29 -7.41 0.63
C GLU A 73 10.36 -8.56 1.05
N GLN A 74 10.80 -9.52 1.85
CA GLN A 74 9.92 -10.55 2.41
C GLN A 74 9.22 -10.11 3.70
N ASP A 75 9.73 -9.07 4.37
CA ASP A 75 9.17 -8.59 5.61
C ASP A 75 7.95 -7.68 5.37
N THR A 76 6.79 -8.14 5.85
CA THR A 76 5.52 -7.43 5.82
C THR A 76 5.60 -6.03 6.45
N ARG A 77 6.43 -5.86 7.50
CA ARG A 77 6.64 -4.56 8.15
C ARG A 77 7.43 -3.63 7.23
N SER A 78 8.52 -4.12 6.63
CA SER A 78 9.31 -3.38 5.63
C SER A 78 8.46 -2.92 4.44
N LYS A 79 7.59 -3.80 3.89
CA LYS A 79 6.64 -3.41 2.83
C LYS A 79 5.70 -2.28 3.25
N LEU A 80 5.13 -2.36 4.44
CA LEU A 80 4.24 -1.32 4.97
C LEU A 80 4.96 0.03 5.11
N MET A 81 6.20 0.02 5.62
CA MET A 81 6.98 1.24 5.81
C MET A 81 7.34 1.90 4.49
N VAL A 82 7.82 1.12 3.52
CA VAL A 82 8.11 1.64 2.18
C VAL A 82 6.87 2.25 1.54
N ALA A 83 5.73 1.57 1.62
CA ALA A 83 4.48 2.07 1.06
C ALA A 83 3.98 3.36 1.76
N LYS A 84 4.00 3.41 3.10
CA LYS A 84 3.61 4.62 3.85
C LYS A 84 4.53 5.80 3.52
N ARG A 85 5.85 5.58 3.48
CA ARG A 85 6.84 6.60 3.15
C ARG A 85 6.64 7.11 1.73
N PHE A 86 6.51 6.22 0.75
CA PHE A 86 6.22 6.58 -0.64
C PHE A 86 4.97 7.47 -0.73
N VAL A 87 3.85 7.06 -0.15
CA VAL A 87 2.61 7.85 -0.18
C VAL A 87 2.79 9.22 0.50
N ARG A 88 3.51 9.31 1.62
CA ARG A 88 3.80 10.61 2.26
C ARG A 88 4.66 11.51 1.37
N ASP A 89 5.72 10.98 0.78
CA ASP A 89 6.63 11.73 -0.10
C ASP A 89 5.87 12.27 -1.33
N GLU A 90 5.03 11.43 -1.95
CA GLU A 90 4.16 11.80 -3.06
C GLU A 90 3.19 12.93 -2.70
N GLY A 91 2.58 12.87 -1.51
CA GLY A 91 1.71 13.94 -0.99
C GLY A 91 2.46 15.24 -0.70
N ASN A 92 3.70 15.15 -0.23
CA ASN A 92 4.55 16.29 0.17
C ASN A 92 5.32 16.95 -0.99
N GLY A 93 4.90 16.69 -2.24
CA GLY A 93 5.41 17.40 -3.40
C GLY A 93 6.24 16.56 -4.37
N ALA A 94 6.52 15.29 -4.08
CA ALA A 94 7.19 14.41 -5.06
C ALA A 94 6.26 14.05 -6.24
N GLY A 95 4.95 13.99 -6.01
CA GLY A 95 4.01 13.60 -7.06
C GLY A 95 3.93 14.57 -8.23
N THR A 96 3.92 14.03 -9.44
CA THR A 96 4.01 14.83 -10.68
C THR A 96 2.74 15.64 -10.96
N THR A 97 1.59 15.21 -10.45
CA THR A 97 0.30 15.90 -10.66
C THR A 97 -0.39 16.28 -9.35
N ASN A 98 -1.22 17.34 -9.39
CA ASN A 98 -2.05 17.73 -8.25
C ASN A 98 -3.01 16.61 -7.80
N VAL A 99 -3.47 15.78 -8.74
CA VAL A 99 -4.34 14.63 -8.44
C VAL A 99 -3.59 13.63 -7.56
N ILE A 100 -2.38 13.23 -7.97
CA ILE A 100 -1.56 12.29 -7.20
C ILE A 100 -1.26 12.81 -5.81
N ARG A 101 -0.78 14.06 -5.69
CA ARG A 101 -0.51 14.68 -4.40
C ARG A 101 -1.75 14.65 -3.51
N ARG A 102 -2.92 15.05 -4.05
CA ARG A 102 -4.16 15.10 -3.27
C ARG A 102 -4.65 13.73 -2.82
N PHE A 103 -4.54 12.71 -3.67
CA PHE A 103 -4.86 11.33 -3.29
C PHE A 103 -3.96 10.85 -2.15
N CYS A 104 -2.65 11.12 -2.25
CA CYS A 104 -1.67 10.75 -1.25
C CYS A 104 -1.85 11.48 0.10
N GLU A 105 -2.15 12.78 0.07
CA GLU A 105 -2.52 13.56 1.25
C GLU A 105 -3.75 12.96 1.96
N LEU A 106 -4.80 12.63 1.20
CA LEU A 106 -6.02 12.05 1.77
C LEU A 106 -5.76 10.65 2.34
N ALA A 107 -4.99 9.82 1.62
CA ALA A 107 -4.66 8.46 2.04
C ALA A 107 -3.77 8.41 3.30
N SER A 108 -2.86 9.39 3.46
CA SER A 108 -1.92 9.43 4.59
C SER A 108 -2.45 10.10 5.85
N ARG A 109 -3.56 10.87 5.74
CA ARG A 109 -4.21 11.55 6.86
C ARG A 109 -4.43 10.70 8.13
N PRO A 110 -4.92 9.45 8.07
CA PRO A 110 -5.15 8.65 9.28
C PRO A 110 -3.88 8.08 9.91
N TRP A 111 -2.69 8.30 9.33
CA TRP A 111 -1.42 7.77 9.87
C TRP A 111 -0.70 8.75 10.77
N ASN A 112 -1.19 9.97 10.90
CA ASN A 112 -0.64 10.97 11.80
C ASN A 112 -1.47 10.93 13.10
N PRO A 113 -0.83 10.85 14.27
CA PRO A 113 -1.52 10.89 15.56
C PRO A 113 -2.25 12.21 15.79
#